data_AF-A0A818HME4-F1
#
_entry.id   AF-A0A818HME4-F1
#
_cell.length_a   1.000
_cell.length_b   1.000
_cell.length_c   1.000
_cell.angle_alpha   90.00
_cell.angle_beta   90.00
_cell.angle_gamma   90.00
#
_symmetry.space_group_name_H-M   'P 1'
#
loop_
_entity.id
_entity.type
_entity.pdbx_description
1 polymer ?
#
loop_
_entity_poly.entity_id
_entity_poly.type
_entity_poly.pdbx_seq_one_letter_code
_entity_poly.pdbx_strand_id
1 'polypeptide(L)'
;MPSIVVMRATSSIYSSPHMDKQCDKTITLNGDTLPGTYFSLTSGKYKQNFKCILTIKGSTVSQRIIIVVDNMDIACGGDKLLIYDGERNEKSLLNLDEKFKCGTHKYYLRTPTTNTVIIEFISNDDGKVGNGFILNVAINFPVSTCARIDSLYRCKNLYCISNMFNCDDRNWCGDNTQKFLC
;
A
#
# COMPACT_ATOMS: atom_id res chain seq x y z
N MET A 1 -28.90 -14.73 14.93
CA MET A 1 -28.92 -13.93 13.69
C MET A 1 -27.76 -12.94 13.78
N PRO A 2 -26.72 -12.99 12.95
CA PRO A 2 -25.64 -12.04 13.04
C PRO A 2 -26.05 -10.74 12.34
N SER A 3 -26.02 -9.63 13.08
CA SER A 3 -26.28 -8.30 12.57
C SER A 3 -25.19 -7.88 11.58
N ILE A 4 -25.56 -7.65 10.32
CA ILE A 4 -24.70 -7.06 9.31
C ILE A 4 -24.68 -5.54 9.57
N VAL A 5 -23.54 -5.03 10.02
CA VAL A 5 -23.29 -3.59 10.10
C VAL A 5 -22.94 -3.09 8.71
N VAL A 6 -23.91 -2.48 8.02
CA VAL A 6 -23.68 -1.73 6.78
C VAL A 6 -23.24 -0.32 7.17
N MET A 7 -21.93 -0.05 7.11
CA MET A 7 -21.41 1.31 7.32
C MET A 7 -21.64 2.14 6.04
N ARG A 8 -22.39 3.24 6.17
CA ARG A 8 -22.57 4.24 5.12
C ARG A 8 -21.33 5.13 5.04
N ALA A 9 -20.87 5.37 3.81
CA ALA A 9 -19.73 6.23 3.47
C ALA A 9 -19.99 7.68 3.89
N THR A 10 -19.42 8.06 5.03
CA THR A 10 -19.10 9.44 5.39
C THR A 10 -17.58 9.53 5.42
N SER A 11 -16.99 10.71 5.21
CA SER A 11 -15.59 10.96 4.85
C SER A 11 -14.53 10.61 5.93
N SER A 12 -14.53 9.38 6.44
CA SER A 12 -13.62 8.83 7.45
C SER A 12 -13.18 7.38 7.15
N ILE A 13 -13.19 6.97 5.87
CA ILE A 13 -13.14 5.55 5.43
C ILE A 13 -11.80 4.82 5.69
N TYR A 14 -10.73 5.51 6.11
CA TYR A 14 -9.40 4.89 6.23
C TYR A 14 -9.00 4.57 7.68
N SER A 15 -9.76 3.70 8.36
CA SER A 15 -9.39 3.29 9.73
C SER A 15 -8.41 2.12 9.73
N SER A 16 -7.14 2.40 9.39
CA SER A 16 -6.00 2.06 10.25
C SER A 16 -4.73 2.71 9.70
N PRO A 17 -4.27 3.84 10.26
CA PRO A 17 -3.14 4.55 9.69
C PRO A 17 -1.78 3.90 9.98
N HIS A 18 -1.71 2.81 10.76
CA HIS A 18 -0.45 2.25 11.24
C HIS A 18 -0.39 0.73 11.07
N MET A 19 0.59 0.26 10.29
CA MET A 19 0.86 -1.16 10.07
C MET A 19 1.20 -1.88 11.37
N ASP A 20 1.84 -1.22 12.34
CA ASP A 20 2.18 -1.80 13.65
C ASP A 20 0.96 -2.23 14.50
N LYS A 21 -0.25 -1.76 14.16
CA LYS A 21 -1.53 -2.20 14.76
C LYS A 21 -2.25 -3.27 13.95
N GLN A 22 -1.73 -3.60 12.77
CA GLN A 22 -2.31 -4.53 11.81
C GLN A 22 -1.37 -5.70 11.50
N CYS A 23 -0.35 -5.93 12.32
CA CYS A 23 0.56 -7.07 12.14
C CYS A 23 -0.21 -8.39 12.13
N ASP A 24 0.24 -9.26 11.23
CA ASP A 24 -0.26 -10.59 10.91
C ASP A 24 -1.71 -10.63 10.42
N LYS A 25 -2.28 -9.49 10.04
CA LYS A 25 -3.62 -9.39 9.48
C LYS A 25 -3.62 -9.38 7.96
N THR A 26 -4.80 -9.63 7.41
CA THR A 26 -5.10 -9.47 5.99
C THR A 26 -6.13 -8.36 5.79
N ILE A 27 -5.82 -7.39 4.92
CA ILE A 27 -6.77 -6.37 4.48
C ILE A 27 -7.24 -6.75 3.07
N THR A 28 -8.55 -6.88 2.92
CA THR A 28 -9.16 -7.16 1.62
C THR A 28 -9.64 -5.87 0.97
N LEU A 29 -9.07 -5.53 -0.18
CA LEU A 29 -9.53 -4.42 -1.01
C LEU A 29 -10.72 -4.89 -1.85
N ASN A 30 -11.73 -4.02 -1.97
CA ASN A 30 -12.91 -4.25 -2.79
C ASN A 30 -13.15 -3.00 -3.63
N GLY A 31 -13.15 -3.13 -4.96
CA GLY A 31 -13.26 -2.00 -5.90
C GLY A 31 -14.43 -1.06 -5.62
N ASP A 32 -15.52 -1.57 -5.04
CA ASP A 32 -16.74 -0.79 -4.81
C ASP A 32 -16.78 -0.10 -3.44
N THR A 33 -16.20 -0.72 -2.41
CA THR A 33 -16.33 -0.28 -1.01
C THR A 33 -15.02 0.14 -0.34
N LEU A 34 -13.89 -0.43 -0.78
CA LEU A 34 -12.55 -0.11 -0.30
C LEU A 34 -11.55 -0.34 -1.45
N PRO A 35 -11.54 0.51 -2.49
CA PRO A 35 -10.69 0.31 -3.66
C PRO A 35 -9.19 0.54 -3.36
N GLY A 36 -8.86 0.97 -2.15
CA GLY A 36 -7.50 1.21 -1.72
C GLY A 36 -7.46 1.66 -0.26
N THR A 37 -6.27 1.64 0.29
CA THR A 37 -5.98 2.01 1.67
C THR A 37 -4.59 2.62 1.75
N TYR A 38 -4.33 3.36 2.82
CA TYR A 38 -3.01 3.87 3.13
C TYR A 38 -2.64 3.49 4.55
N PHE A 39 -1.35 3.36 4.81
CA PHE A 39 -0.84 3.14 6.15
C PHE A 39 0.59 3.62 6.24
N SER A 40 0.89 4.30 7.34
CA SER A 40 2.24 4.46 7.84
C SER A 40 2.67 3.24 8.63
N LEU A 41 3.95 3.10 8.96
CA LEU A 41 4.39 2.03 9.86
C LEU A 41 3.84 2.25 11.28
N THR A 42 4.00 3.47 11.81
CA THR A 42 3.62 3.88 13.17
C THR A 42 3.45 5.40 13.22
N SER A 43 3.04 5.97 14.36
CA SER A 43 2.81 7.42 14.53
C SER A 43 4.08 8.23 14.80
N GLY A 44 5.22 7.56 14.97
CA GLY A 44 6.51 8.19 15.25
C GLY A 44 7.65 7.28 14.82
N LYS A 45 8.67 7.14 15.67
CA LYS A 45 9.75 6.18 15.42
C LYS A 45 9.28 4.75 15.63
N TYR A 46 9.72 3.83 14.78
CA TYR A 46 9.39 2.42 14.94
C TYR A 46 10.12 1.78 16.12
N LYS A 47 9.56 0.67 16.61
CA LYS A 47 10.13 -0.12 17.71
C LYS A 47 11.30 -0.95 17.21
N GLN A 48 12.29 -1.17 18.08
CA GLN A 48 13.37 -2.13 17.86
C GLN A 48 12.89 -3.56 18.08
N ASN A 49 13.67 -4.53 17.58
CA ASN A 49 13.42 -5.96 17.66
C ASN A 49 11.97 -6.32 17.28
N PHE A 50 11.49 -5.67 16.22
CA PHE A 50 10.10 -5.71 15.82
C PHE A 50 9.99 -6.29 14.41
N LYS A 51 9.06 -7.22 14.27
CA LYS A 51 8.68 -7.82 12.99
C LYS A 51 7.19 -7.69 12.81
N CYS A 52 6.77 -7.22 11.64
CA CYS A 52 5.37 -7.07 11.28
C CYS A 52 5.15 -7.52 9.85
N ILE A 53 4.17 -8.39 9.65
CA ILE A 53 3.75 -8.84 8.33
C ILE A 53 2.33 -8.36 8.10
N LEU A 54 2.04 -7.77 6.96
CA LEU A 54 0.70 -7.34 6.56
C LEU A 54 0.42 -7.88 5.18
N THR A 55 -0.72 -8.56 5.03
CA THR A 55 -1.17 -9.05 3.72
C THR A 55 -2.25 -8.13 3.19
N ILE A 56 -2.10 -7.64 1.97
CA ILE A 56 -3.15 -6.94 1.22
C ILE A 56 -3.62 -7.84 0.10
N LYS A 57 -4.93 -8.01 -0.06
CA LYS A 57 -5.48 -8.90 -1.08
C LYS A 57 -6.68 -8.26 -1.77
N GLY A 58 -6.79 -8.42 -3.09
CA GLY A 58 -8.00 -8.09 -3.83
C GLY A 58 -9.12 -9.10 -3.55
N SER A 59 -10.36 -8.63 -3.42
CA SER A 59 -11.57 -9.46 -3.31
C SER A 59 -11.74 -10.46 -4.46
N THR A 60 -11.11 -10.23 -5.62
CA THR A 60 -11.13 -11.13 -6.77
C THR A 60 -9.71 -11.43 -7.29
N VAL A 61 -9.55 -12.54 -8.01
CA VAL A 61 -8.26 -12.96 -8.60
C VAL A 61 -7.81 -12.12 -9.80
N SER A 62 -8.76 -11.43 -10.44
CA SER A 62 -8.50 -10.54 -11.58
C SER A 62 -8.03 -9.16 -11.15
N GLN A 63 -8.32 -8.75 -9.91
CA GLN A 63 -7.81 -7.49 -9.39
C GLN A 63 -6.28 -7.50 -9.35
N ARG A 64 -5.71 -6.37 -9.73
CA ARG A 64 -4.29 -6.09 -9.58
C ARG A 64 -4.13 -5.02 -8.52
N ILE A 65 -3.00 -5.06 -7.83
CA ILE A 65 -2.70 -4.13 -6.76
C ILE A 65 -1.55 -3.24 -7.21
N ILE A 66 -1.61 -1.98 -6.85
CA ILE A 66 -0.52 -1.02 -6.99
C ILE A 66 -0.06 -0.62 -5.59
N ILE A 67 1.25 -0.51 -5.39
CA ILE A 67 1.85 -0.06 -4.14
C ILE A 67 2.74 1.13 -4.44
N VAL A 68 2.47 2.23 -3.76
CA VAL A 68 3.29 3.44 -3.82
C VAL A 68 3.91 3.65 -2.46
N VAL A 69 5.23 3.61 -2.41
CA VAL A 69 5.98 4.02 -1.23
C VAL A 69 6.13 5.53 -1.32
N ASP A 70 5.32 6.23 -0.53
CA ASP A 70 5.23 7.69 -0.52
C ASP A 70 6.46 8.29 0.17
N ASN A 71 6.76 7.77 1.36
CA ASN A 71 7.89 8.15 2.16
C ASN A 71 8.48 6.93 2.87
N MET A 72 9.79 6.90 3.04
CA MET A 72 10.53 5.88 3.78
C MET A 72 11.70 6.53 4.51
N ASP A 73 11.89 6.14 5.76
CA ASP A 73 12.96 6.53 6.67
C ASP A 73 13.22 5.36 7.63
N ILE A 74 14.04 4.43 7.17
CA ILE A 74 14.40 3.19 7.89
C ILE A 74 15.91 3.18 8.09
N ALA A 75 16.37 2.91 9.30
CA ALA A 75 17.80 2.77 9.57
C ALA A 75 18.38 1.59 8.79
N CYS A 76 19.45 1.81 8.04
CA CYS A 76 20.18 0.71 7.41
C CYS A 76 21.13 0.06 8.43
N GLY A 77 21.28 -1.26 8.37
CA GLY A 77 22.06 -2.03 9.36
C GLY A 77 21.39 -3.30 9.85
N GLY A 78 20.20 -3.62 9.34
CA GLY A 78 19.44 -4.83 9.71
C GLY A 78 17.95 -4.62 9.52
N ASP A 79 17.50 -3.37 9.68
CA ASP A 79 16.11 -3.01 9.45
C ASP A 79 15.81 -2.93 7.96
N LYS A 80 14.61 -3.38 7.59
CA LYS A 80 14.20 -3.42 6.19
C LYS A 80 12.69 -3.53 6.01
N LEU A 81 12.23 -2.89 4.95
CA LEU A 81 10.94 -3.11 4.30
C LEU A 81 11.13 -4.13 3.17
N LEU A 82 10.28 -5.15 3.15
CA LEU A 82 10.24 -6.18 2.11
C LEU A 82 8.83 -6.21 1.55
N ILE A 83 8.71 -6.19 0.22
CA ILE A 83 7.42 -6.20 -0.47
C ILE A 83 7.40 -7.39 -1.41
N TYR A 84 6.42 -8.28 -1.26
CA TYR A 84 6.31 -9.51 -2.02
C TYR A 84 5.06 -9.53 -2.91
N ASP A 85 5.20 -10.13 -4.09
CA ASP A 85 4.11 -10.42 -5.03
C ASP A 85 3.58 -11.84 -4.81
N GLY A 86 2.42 -11.95 -4.16
CA GLY A 86 1.72 -13.20 -3.90
C GLY A 86 2.26 -14.00 -2.72
N GLU A 87 3.52 -14.42 -2.78
CA GLU A 87 4.14 -15.33 -1.82
C GLU A 87 5.35 -14.73 -1.11
N ARG A 88 5.54 -15.08 0.16
CA ARG A 88 6.66 -14.59 0.98
C ARG A 88 7.92 -15.42 0.75
N ASN A 89 8.54 -15.25 -0.41
CA ASN A 89 9.81 -15.90 -0.79
C ASN A 89 10.69 -14.96 -1.63
N GLU A 90 11.96 -15.31 -1.82
CA GLU A 90 12.93 -14.46 -2.54
C GLU A 90 12.56 -14.20 -4.01
N LYS A 91 11.92 -15.17 -4.68
CA LYS A 91 11.54 -15.03 -6.10
C LYS A 91 10.40 -14.03 -6.30
N SER A 92 9.59 -13.82 -5.28
CA SER A 92 8.46 -12.89 -5.28
C SER A 92 8.80 -11.49 -4.76
N LEU A 93 10.06 -11.24 -4.37
CA LEU A 93 10.44 -9.95 -3.79
C LEU A 93 10.45 -8.84 -4.87
N LEU A 94 9.68 -7.78 -4.65
CA LEU A 94 9.53 -6.65 -5.58
C LEU A 94 10.59 -5.56 -5.38
N ASN A 95 11.28 -5.55 -4.25
CA ASN A 95 12.35 -4.61 -3.93
C ASN A 95 13.68 -5.34 -3.68
N LEU A 96 14.14 -6.11 -4.68
CA LEU A 96 15.38 -6.92 -4.60
C LEU A 96 16.62 -6.09 -4.27
N ASP A 97 16.77 -4.91 -4.87
CA ASP A 97 17.88 -4.00 -4.63
C ASP A 97 17.81 -3.45 -3.19
N GLU A 98 18.89 -3.65 -2.43
CA GLU A 98 19.03 -3.27 -1.02
C GLU A 98 18.71 -1.79 -0.76
N LYS A 99 18.98 -0.91 -1.74
CA LYS A 99 18.68 0.51 -1.60
C LYS A 99 17.17 0.81 -1.49
N PHE A 100 16.29 -0.13 -1.85
CA PHE A 100 14.85 0.03 -1.71
C PHE A 100 14.30 -0.70 -0.48
N LYS A 101 15.17 -1.23 0.38
CA LYS A 101 14.78 -1.94 1.61
C LYS A 101 14.94 -1.07 2.85
N CYS A 102 15.88 -0.13 2.86
CA CYS A 102 16.10 0.80 3.97
C CYS A 102 16.54 2.17 3.44
N GLY A 103 16.82 3.12 4.35
CA GLY A 103 17.28 4.46 4.02
C GLY A 103 16.13 5.46 3.88
N THR A 104 16.46 6.65 3.40
CA THR A 104 15.50 7.73 3.16
C THR A 104 15.12 7.77 1.69
N HIS A 105 13.88 7.43 1.37
CA HIS A 105 13.37 7.42 0.01
C HIS A 105 12.00 8.07 -0.05
N LYS A 106 11.71 8.68 -1.20
CA LYS A 106 10.38 9.19 -1.51
C LYS A 106 9.95 8.68 -2.86
N TYR A 107 8.66 8.40 -3.00
CA TYR A 107 7.98 8.12 -4.27
C TYR A 107 8.65 7.04 -5.12
N TYR A 108 8.40 5.78 -4.77
CA TYR A 108 8.63 4.70 -5.74
C TYR A 108 7.46 3.74 -5.81
N LEU A 109 7.24 3.25 -7.03
CA LEU A 109 6.11 2.43 -7.39
C LEU A 109 6.48 0.95 -7.50
N ARG A 110 5.58 0.06 -7.10
CA ARG A 110 5.61 -1.36 -7.41
C ARG A 110 4.27 -1.83 -7.94
N THR A 111 4.31 -2.67 -8.97
CA THR A 111 3.14 -3.23 -9.65
C THR A 111 3.15 -4.76 -9.51
N PRO A 112 2.69 -5.29 -8.37
CA PRO A 112 2.41 -6.71 -8.20
C PRO A 112 1.62 -7.29 -9.38
N THR A 113 1.99 -8.49 -9.81
CA THR A 113 1.33 -9.23 -10.89
C THR A 113 0.20 -10.12 -10.38
N THR A 114 0.19 -10.42 -9.09
CA THR A 114 -0.87 -11.17 -8.42
C THR A 114 -1.90 -10.23 -7.79
N ASN A 115 -2.99 -10.80 -7.27
CA ASN A 115 -4.00 -10.07 -6.50
C ASN A 115 -3.65 -10.01 -5.00
N THR A 116 -2.46 -10.44 -4.60
CA THR A 116 -2.05 -10.52 -3.20
C THR A 116 -0.67 -9.91 -3.04
N VAL A 117 -0.50 -9.09 -2.01
CA VAL A 117 0.76 -8.46 -1.67
C VAL A 117 1.05 -8.78 -0.22
N ILE A 118 2.29 -9.14 0.08
CA ILE A 118 2.75 -9.29 1.45
C ILE A 118 3.78 -8.20 1.71
N ILE A 119 3.57 -7.43 2.77
CA ILE A 119 4.47 -6.38 3.21
C ILE A 119 5.04 -6.83 4.54
N GLU A 120 6.35 -6.89 4.62
CA GLU A 120 7.05 -7.26 5.83
C GLU A 120 8.00 -6.13 6.23
N PHE A 121 7.92 -5.73 7.49
CA PHE A 121 8.89 -4.86 8.13
C PHE A 121 9.62 -5.64 9.21
N ILE A 122 10.95 -5.51 9.23
CA ILE A 122 11.83 -6.09 10.24
C ILE A 122 12.71 -4.96 10.78
N SER A 123 12.92 -4.95 12.09
CA SER A 123 13.93 -4.13 12.77
C SER A 123 14.75 -4.99 13.73
N ASN A 124 16.03 -4.63 13.89
CA ASN A 124 16.97 -5.26 14.81
C ASN A 124 16.99 -4.53 16.17
N ASP A 125 17.96 -4.87 17.03
CA ASP A 125 18.15 -4.29 18.36
C ASP A 125 19.42 -3.41 18.44
N ASP A 126 19.79 -2.72 17.35
CA ASP A 126 21.05 -1.96 17.26
C ASP A 126 20.95 -0.50 17.76
N GLY A 127 19.79 -0.09 18.28
CA GLY A 127 19.55 1.26 18.78
C GLY A 127 19.15 2.28 17.72
N LYS A 128 19.25 1.98 16.41
CA LYS A 128 18.96 2.95 15.33
C LYS A 128 17.53 2.79 14.87
N VAL A 129 16.78 3.89 14.92
CA VAL A 129 15.37 3.92 14.51
C VAL A 129 15.06 5.19 13.71
N GLY A 130 14.35 5.00 12.61
CA GLY A 130 13.77 6.07 11.77
C GLY A 130 12.26 6.22 11.97
N ASN A 131 11.64 7.05 11.14
CA ASN A 131 10.18 7.29 11.16
C ASN A 131 9.36 6.20 10.44
N GLY A 132 10.01 5.19 9.85
CA GLY A 132 9.35 4.08 9.19
C GLY A 132 9.01 4.38 7.74
N PHE A 133 7.78 4.16 7.32
CA PHE A 133 7.35 4.40 5.94
C PHE A 133 5.88 4.79 5.87
N ILE A 134 5.46 5.30 4.71
CA ILE A 134 4.08 5.55 4.32
C ILE A 134 3.82 4.84 3.00
N LEU A 135 2.84 3.95 2.98
CA LEU A 135 2.39 3.24 1.78
C LEU A 135 0.98 3.67 1.39
N ASN A 136 0.77 3.86 0.10
CA ASN A 136 -0.54 3.89 -0.54
C ASN A 136 -0.70 2.59 -1.33
N VAL A 137 -1.77 1.84 -1.08
CA VAL A 137 -2.05 0.57 -1.74
C VAL A 137 -3.45 0.61 -2.33
N ALA A 138 -3.58 0.44 -3.65
CA ALA A 138 -4.87 0.49 -4.32
C ALA A 138 -5.08 -0.68 -5.28
N ILE A 139 -6.34 -0.97 -5.57
CA ILE A 139 -6.72 -1.76 -6.73
C ILE A 139 -6.41 -0.92 -7.97
N ASN A 140 -5.74 -1.58 -8.90
CA ASN A 140 -5.39 -1.04 -10.19
C ASN A 140 -6.19 -1.76 -11.28
N PHE A 141 -6.74 -0.96 -12.20
CA PHE A 141 -7.49 -1.43 -13.36
C PHE A 141 -6.70 -1.19 -14.64
N PRO A 142 -6.71 -2.12 -15.61
CA PRO A 142 -6.06 -1.90 -16.89
C PRO A 142 -6.75 -0.77 -17.66
N VAL A 143 -5.99 0.00 -18.46
CA VAL A 143 -6.50 1.16 -19.22
C VAL A 143 -7.73 0.88 -20.08
N SER A 144 -7.87 -0.37 -20.57
CA SER A 144 -9.03 -0.81 -21.36
C SER A 144 -10.34 -0.76 -20.58
N THR A 145 -10.30 -0.91 -19.25
CA THR A 145 -11.45 -0.82 -18.36
C THR A 145 -11.86 0.63 -18.10
N CYS A 146 -10.90 1.55 -18.10
CA CYS A 146 -11.12 2.94 -17.66
C CYS A 146 -11.91 3.76 -18.67
N ALA A 147 -11.73 3.46 -19.97
CA ALA A 147 -12.51 4.10 -21.03
C ALA A 147 -14.00 3.73 -20.98
N ARG A 148 -14.39 2.75 -20.14
CA ARG A 148 -15.75 2.20 -20.08
C ARG A 148 -16.47 2.48 -18.76
N ILE A 149 -15.77 3.03 -17.76
CA ILE A 149 -16.30 3.20 -16.40
C ILE A 149 -16.01 4.62 -15.93
N ASP A 150 -17.05 5.44 -15.81
CA ASP A 150 -16.96 6.85 -15.39
C ASP A 150 -16.48 7.03 -13.94
N SER A 151 -16.53 5.96 -13.13
CA SER A 151 -16.02 5.94 -11.75
C SER A 151 -14.52 5.62 -11.65
N LEU A 152 -13.77 5.55 -12.76
CA LEU A 152 -12.32 5.35 -12.78
C LEU A 152 -11.56 6.58 -13.29
N TYR A 153 -10.43 6.87 -12.66
CA TYR A 153 -9.48 7.88 -13.12
C TYR A 153 -8.31 7.23 -13.86
N ARG A 154 -7.97 7.74 -15.04
CA ARG A 154 -6.85 7.25 -15.85
C ARG A 154 -5.54 7.94 -15.47
N CYS A 155 -4.62 7.17 -14.90
CA CYS A 155 -3.24 7.58 -14.66
C CYS A 155 -2.45 7.62 -16.00
N LYS A 156 -1.32 8.33 -16.07
CA LYS A 156 -0.50 8.37 -17.31
C LYS A 156 0.30 7.08 -17.52
N ASN A 157 0.54 6.31 -16.48
CA ASN A 157 1.23 5.01 -16.52
C ASN A 157 0.37 3.83 -17.04
N LEU A 158 -0.64 4.07 -17.89
CA LEU A 158 -1.53 3.05 -18.50
C LEU A 158 -2.38 2.25 -17.50
N TYR A 159 -2.54 2.79 -16.31
CA TYR A 159 -3.30 2.22 -15.22
C TYR A 159 -4.40 3.16 -14.77
N CYS A 160 -5.33 2.64 -13.99
CA CYS A 160 -6.42 3.43 -13.47
C CYS A 160 -6.74 3.04 -12.04
N ILE A 161 -7.20 4.04 -11.32
CA ILE A 161 -7.58 3.96 -9.93
C ILE A 161 -9.04 4.39 -9.81
N SER A 162 -9.67 4.10 -8.67
CA SER A 162 -11.02 4.61 -8.40
C SER A 162 -11.02 6.15 -8.45
N ASN A 163 -12.01 6.75 -9.08
CA ASN A 163 -12.16 8.21 -9.16
C ASN A 163 -12.34 8.85 -7.78
N MET A 164 -12.67 8.07 -6.73
CA MET A 164 -12.66 8.57 -5.35
C MET A 164 -11.28 9.02 -4.86
N PHE A 165 -10.21 8.57 -5.53
CA PHE A 165 -8.84 8.99 -5.27
C PHE A 165 -8.42 10.23 -6.05
N ASN A 166 -9.19 10.69 -7.04
CA ASN A 166 -8.76 11.76 -7.94
C ASN A 166 -8.65 13.15 -7.28
N CYS A 167 -9.15 13.31 -6.06
CA CYS A 167 -9.21 14.59 -5.36
C CYS A 167 -8.62 14.50 -3.94
N ASP A 168 -7.66 13.61 -3.70
CA ASP A 168 -6.91 13.61 -2.45
C ASP A 168 -5.44 14.02 -2.64
N ASP A 169 -4.75 14.22 -1.51
CA ASP A 169 -3.38 14.72 -1.43
C ASP A 169 -2.32 13.64 -1.65
N ARG A 170 -2.71 12.43 -2.09
CA ARG A 170 -1.83 11.26 -2.16
C ARG A 170 -1.56 10.88 -3.60
N ASN A 171 -0.41 10.27 -3.85
CA ASN A 171 -0.05 9.80 -5.18
C ASN A 171 -0.48 8.34 -5.39
N TRP A 172 -1.77 8.09 -5.63
CA TRP A 172 -2.26 6.71 -5.85
C TRP A 172 -1.82 6.12 -7.18
N CYS A 173 -1.56 6.96 -8.18
CA CYS A 173 -1.03 6.52 -9.47
C CYS A 173 0.46 6.14 -9.39
N GLY A 174 1.19 6.62 -8.39
CA GLY A 174 2.65 6.42 -8.26
C GLY A 174 3.49 7.18 -9.27
N ASP A 175 2.88 7.99 -10.13
CA ASP A 175 3.53 8.77 -11.20
C ASP A 175 3.33 10.29 -11.05
N ASN A 176 2.72 10.74 -9.94
CA ASN A 176 2.36 12.14 -9.65
C ASN A 176 1.37 12.75 -10.65
N THR A 177 0.61 11.93 -11.37
CA THR A 177 -0.32 12.41 -12.41
C THR A 177 -1.75 12.58 -11.94
N GLN A 178 -2.01 12.26 -10.67
CA GLN A 178 -3.25 12.59 -9.99
C GLN A 178 -3.43 14.11 -9.87
N LYS A 179 -4.67 14.58 -9.95
CA LYS A 179 -4.99 15.98 -9.65
C LYS A 179 -4.98 16.16 -8.13
N PHE A 180 -3.99 16.88 -7.60
CA PHE A 180 -3.86 17.08 -6.16
C PHE A 180 -4.88 18.04 -5.55
N LEU A 181 -5.78 18.63 -6.36
CA LEU A 181 -6.79 19.58 -5.92
C LEU A 181 -8.00 19.50 -6.87
N CYS A 182 -9.16 19.22 -6.28
CA CYS A 182 -10.49 19.51 -6.79
C CYS A 182 -11.15 20.43 -5.74
#